data_AF-A0A810N7W4-F1
#
_entry.id   AF-A0A810N7W4-F1
#
_cell.length_a   1.000
_cell.length_b   1.000
_cell.length_c   1.000
_cell.angle_alpha   90.00
_cell.angle_beta   90.00
_cell.angle_gamma   90.00
#
_symmetry.space_group_name_H-M   'P 1'
#
loop_
_entity.id
_entity.type
_entity.pdbx_description
1 polymer ?
#
loop_
_entity_poly.entity_id
_entity_poly.type
_entity_poly.pdbx_seq_one_letter_code
_entity_poly.pdbx_strand_id
1 'polypeptide(L)'
;MREMQDWLVTGGPPEPERVVAPDSTSRVLLTVAARALGGRDCADLTYLPLLTRFRGAPEPVRRAAIARAGARSALAPSEVAEVDVEAVGRWIVDHYPRHDYPGVVIGSPHGAAVHLATALGVPWLPAAFEIAVQWPGGAVDEPARALAHGSRVAPGLLAANPAAVVVRQVHDPAGRGVLAGATITLVVRWARLPDAYRAFLRDRLAPGTPVLLLRDARTWPVLDAGGGHTFQIGSPGSGLDAGELRCDSDLFDRVLRAVGGDGTRWDAPTPSCPDAYAEHGIDPGLETSLRDWLAGAGRPCTGCCSPGPRR
;
A
#
# COMPACT_ATOMS: atom_id res chain seq x y z
N MET A 1 10.41 -25.86 32.62
CA MET A 1 10.50 -24.42 32.92
C MET A 1 11.90 -23.92 32.55
N ARG A 2 12.28 -24.06 31.26
CA ARG A 2 13.57 -23.64 30.69
C ARG A 2 13.56 -23.79 29.15
N GLU A 3 12.45 -23.45 28.50
CA GLU A 3 12.29 -23.48 27.03
C GLU A 3 11.48 -22.26 26.55
N MET A 4 11.73 -21.08 27.14
CA MET A 4 10.97 -19.86 26.82
C MET A 4 11.87 -18.60 26.84
N GLN A 5 13.14 -18.74 26.47
CA GLN A 5 14.12 -17.65 26.50
C GLN A 5 15.10 -17.57 25.31
N ASP A 6 14.84 -18.26 24.19
CA ASP A 6 15.64 -18.14 22.96
C ASP A 6 15.01 -17.27 21.86
N TRP A 7 14.07 -16.37 22.21
CA TRP A 7 13.55 -15.34 21.29
C TRP A 7 14.34 -14.03 21.37
N LEU A 8 15.65 -14.13 21.55
CA LEU A 8 16.56 -12.99 21.45
C LEU A 8 16.79 -12.68 19.97
N VAL A 9 16.13 -11.61 19.51
CA VAL A 9 16.51 -10.74 18.39
C VAL A 9 17.11 -11.50 17.19
N THR A 10 16.26 -11.96 16.28
CA THR A 10 16.69 -12.27 14.91
C THR A 10 17.15 -10.95 14.27
N GLY A 11 18.45 -10.67 14.33
CA GLY A 11 19.10 -9.51 13.70
C GLY A 11 19.23 -9.65 12.18
N GLY A 12 18.10 -9.93 11.51
CA GLY A 12 17.99 -10.01 10.06
C GLY A 12 16.87 -9.09 9.57
N PRO A 13 16.87 -8.74 8.27
CA PRO A 13 15.86 -7.87 7.68
C PRO A 13 14.45 -8.44 7.90
N PRO A 14 13.41 -7.59 8.01
CA PRO A 14 12.05 -8.06 8.22
C PRO A 14 11.58 -8.91 7.03
N GLU A 15 10.95 -10.05 7.33
CA GLU A 15 10.36 -10.92 6.30
C GLU A 15 9.34 -10.17 5.44
N PRO A 16 9.29 -10.40 4.11
CA PRO A 16 8.37 -9.70 3.21
C PRO A 16 6.90 -9.75 3.61
N GLU A 17 6.46 -10.88 4.18
CA GLU A 17 5.09 -11.05 4.69
C GLU A 17 4.77 -10.07 5.84
N ARG A 18 5.77 -9.68 6.63
CA ARG A 18 5.64 -8.69 7.70
C ARG A 18 5.77 -7.27 7.17
N VAL A 19 6.56 -7.06 6.11
CA VAL A 19 6.73 -5.75 5.46
C VAL A 19 5.44 -5.27 4.83
N VAL A 20 4.76 -6.12 4.06
CA VAL A 20 3.52 -5.73 3.36
C VAL A 20 2.36 -5.73 4.34
N ALA A 21 1.76 -4.57 4.58
CA ALA A 21 0.70 -4.37 5.56
C ALA A 21 -0.47 -5.37 5.36
N PRO A 22 -0.89 -6.12 6.40
CA PRO A 22 -1.96 -7.11 6.31
C PRO A 22 -3.32 -6.56 5.84
N ASP A 23 -3.56 -5.28 6.11
CA ASP A 23 -4.76 -4.53 5.75
C ASP A 23 -4.68 -3.85 4.38
N SER A 24 -3.56 -4.00 3.66
CA SER A 24 -3.41 -3.42 2.32
C SER A 24 -4.34 -4.06 1.30
N THR A 25 -5.03 -3.22 0.53
CA THR A 25 -5.86 -3.65 -0.60
C THR A 25 -5.03 -4.48 -1.60
N SER A 26 -3.78 -4.08 -1.88
CA SER A 26 -2.90 -4.81 -2.80
C SER A 26 -2.61 -6.23 -2.30
N ARG A 27 -2.34 -6.41 -1.00
CA ARG A 27 -2.07 -7.74 -0.43
C ARG A 27 -3.28 -8.65 -0.50
N VAL A 28 -4.46 -8.13 -0.22
CA VAL A 28 -5.72 -8.88 -0.33
C VAL A 28 -5.96 -9.32 -1.77
N LEU A 29 -5.85 -8.39 -2.72
CA LEU A 29 -6.06 -8.70 -4.14
C LEU A 29 -5.04 -9.71 -4.70
N LEU A 30 -3.77 -9.60 -4.30
CA LEU A 30 -2.73 -10.57 -4.64
C LEU A 30 -3.11 -11.97 -4.14
N THR A 31 -3.50 -12.07 -2.87
CA THR A 31 -3.84 -13.34 -2.24
C THR A 31 -5.05 -13.99 -2.93
N VAL A 32 -6.10 -13.20 -3.19
CA VAL A 32 -7.31 -13.67 -3.89
C VAL A 32 -6.96 -14.16 -5.31
N ALA A 33 -6.23 -13.37 -6.09
CA ALA A 33 -5.86 -13.72 -7.46
C ALA A 33 -5.02 -15.01 -7.50
N ALA A 34 -4.01 -15.11 -6.64
CA ALA A 34 -3.15 -16.28 -6.56
C ALA A 34 -3.88 -17.55 -6.15
N ARG A 35 -4.81 -17.47 -5.17
CA ARG A 35 -5.63 -18.62 -4.74
C ARG A 35 -6.54 -19.08 -5.87
N ALA A 36 -7.22 -18.16 -6.52
CA ALA A 36 -8.14 -18.49 -7.60
C ALA A 36 -7.41 -19.11 -8.82
N LEU A 37 -6.24 -18.59 -9.20
CA LEU A 37 -5.40 -19.22 -10.24
C LEU A 37 -4.84 -20.58 -9.81
N GLY A 38 -4.66 -20.80 -8.51
CA GLY A 38 -4.32 -22.10 -7.94
C GLY A 38 -5.50 -23.04 -7.73
N GLY A 39 -6.72 -22.69 -8.19
CA GLY A 39 -7.93 -23.51 -8.02
C GLY A 39 -8.41 -23.62 -6.57
N ARG A 40 -8.02 -22.69 -5.70
CA ARG A 40 -8.42 -22.65 -4.28
C ARG A 40 -9.50 -21.59 -4.07
N ASP A 41 -10.47 -21.90 -3.21
CA ASP A 41 -11.45 -20.92 -2.79
C ASP A 41 -10.85 -19.83 -1.90
N CYS A 42 -11.65 -18.79 -1.67
CA CYS A 42 -11.34 -17.64 -0.84
C CYS A 42 -12.24 -17.56 0.41
N ALA A 43 -12.93 -18.65 0.78
CA ALA A 43 -13.89 -18.63 1.89
C ALA A 43 -13.22 -18.41 3.26
N ASP A 44 -11.95 -18.81 3.37
CA ASP A 44 -11.08 -18.64 4.53
C ASP A 44 -10.35 -17.28 4.55
N LEU A 45 -10.47 -16.46 3.50
CA LEU A 45 -9.99 -15.07 3.50
C LEU A 45 -10.96 -14.20 4.32
N THR A 46 -11.13 -14.56 5.58
CA THR A 46 -11.90 -13.77 6.51
C THR A 46 -11.05 -12.58 6.93
N TYR A 47 -11.26 -11.44 6.27
CA TYR A 47 -10.81 -10.14 6.76
C TYR A 47 -11.58 -9.83 8.05
N LEU A 48 -11.15 -10.40 9.17
CA LEU A 48 -11.70 -10.11 10.48
C LEU A 48 -10.60 -9.60 11.41
N PRO A 49 -10.07 -8.39 11.21
CA PRO A 49 -9.05 -7.88 12.11
C PRO A 49 -9.76 -7.28 13.33
N LEU A 50 -9.88 -8.08 14.39
CA LEU A 50 -10.21 -7.68 15.77
C LEU A 50 -11.60 -7.12 16.06
N LEU A 51 -12.26 -6.40 15.14
CA LEU A 51 -13.56 -5.74 15.38
C LEU A 51 -14.68 -6.72 15.73
N THR A 52 -14.66 -7.93 15.17
CA THR A 52 -15.63 -8.99 15.50
C THR A 52 -15.42 -9.61 16.88
N ARG A 53 -14.23 -9.47 17.48
CA ARG A 53 -13.94 -9.99 18.83
C ARG A 53 -14.45 -9.10 19.94
N PHE A 54 -14.84 -7.86 19.64
CA PHE A 54 -15.30 -6.86 20.60
C PHE A 54 -16.74 -6.39 20.34
N ARG A 55 -17.61 -7.26 19.80
CA ARG A 55 -19.03 -6.95 19.65
C ARG A 55 -19.62 -6.60 21.03
N GLY A 56 -20.01 -5.34 21.23
CA GLY A 56 -20.59 -4.82 22.47
C GLY A 56 -19.63 -4.06 23.41
N ALA A 57 -18.33 -3.99 23.13
CA ALA A 57 -17.41 -3.18 23.92
C ALA A 57 -17.64 -1.67 23.66
N PRO A 58 -17.47 -0.79 24.68
CA PRO A 58 -17.51 0.65 24.48
C PRO A 58 -16.54 1.13 23.39
N GLU A 59 -16.95 2.14 22.63
CA GLU A 59 -16.16 2.70 21.52
C GLU A 59 -14.70 2.99 21.87
N PRO A 60 -14.36 3.63 23.01
CA PRO A 60 -12.98 3.92 23.35
C PRO A 60 -12.12 2.67 23.55
N VAL A 61 -12.71 1.60 24.11
CA VAL A 61 -12.02 0.31 24.33
C VAL A 61 -11.75 -0.35 22.98
N ARG A 62 -12.74 -0.36 22.09
CA ARG A 62 -12.59 -0.95 20.76
C ARG A 62 -11.52 -0.22 19.95
N ARG A 63 -11.52 1.12 19.98
CA ARG A 63 -10.49 1.95 19.31
C ARG A 63 -9.10 1.69 19.87
N ALA A 64 -8.93 1.66 21.19
CA ALA A 64 -7.65 1.36 21.82
C ALA A 64 -7.12 -0.05 21.46
N ALA A 65 -8.01 -1.04 21.40
CA ALA A 65 -7.65 -2.41 21.01
C ALA A 65 -7.17 -2.48 19.55
N ILE A 66 -7.88 -1.82 18.62
CA ILE A 66 -7.49 -1.75 17.20
C ILE A 66 -6.15 -1.03 17.05
N ALA A 67 -6.00 0.16 17.66
CA ALA A 67 -4.77 0.94 17.61
C ALA A 67 -3.57 0.13 18.11
N ARG A 68 -3.71 -0.54 19.26
CA ARG A 68 -2.65 -1.38 19.84
C ARG A 68 -2.32 -2.57 18.95
N ALA A 69 -3.31 -3.21 18.36
CA ALA A 69 -3.08 -4.35 17.49
C ALA A 69 -2.42 -3.93 16.17
N GLY A 70 -2.88 -2.84 15.55
CA GLY A 70 -2.26 -2.27 14.35
C GLY A 70 -0.80 -1.87 14.60
N ALA A 71 -0.53 -1.16 15.70
CA ALA A 71 0.84 -0.80 16.07
C ALA A 71 1.74 -2.02 16.30
N ARG A 72 1.21 -3.12 16.88
CA ARG A 72 1.98 -4.36 17.08
C ARG A 72 2.31 -5.09 15.78
N SER A 73 1.44 -4.99 14.78
CA SER A 73 1.67 -5.59 13.46
C SER A 73 2.54 -4.73 12.55
N ALA A 74 2.64 -3.42 12.82
CA ALA A 74 3.45 -2.48 12.08
C ALA A 74 4.96 -2.64 12.35
N LEU A 75 5.78 -2.23 11.38
CA LEU A 75 7.23 -2.18 11.53
C LEU A 75 7.65 -1.07 12.50
N ALA A 76 8.69 -1.32 13.30
CA ALA A 76 9.38 -0.28 14.02
C ALA A 76 10.15 0.62 13.04
N PRO A 77 10.34 1.92 13.33
CA PRO A 77 11.09 2.83 12.47
C PRO A 77 12.47 2.34 12.03
N SER A 78 13.19 1.62 12.90
CA SER A 78 14.51 1.07 12.61
C SER A 78 14.47 -0.05 11.56
N GLU A 79 13.43 -0.89 11.59
CA GLU A 79 13.28 -2.03 10.67
C GLU A 79 12.96 -1.57 9.25
N VAL A 80 12.38 -0.38 9.09
CA VAL A 80 12.04 0.18 7.77
C VAL A 80 13.27 0.42 6.91
N ALA A 81 14.42 0.76 7.52
CA ALA A 81 15.69 0.93 6.80
C ALA A 81 16.32 -0.41 6.37
N GLU A 82 15.85 -1.53 6.90
CA GLU A 82 16.33 -2.88 6.59
C GLU A 82 15.46 -3.59 5.54
N VAL A 83 14.39 -2.95 5.07
CA VAL A 83 13.48 -3.52 4.08
C VAL A 83 14.19 -3.66 2.74
N ASP A 84 14.28 -4.90 2.26
CA ASP A 84 14.65 -5.24 0.89
C ASP A 84 13.39 -5.29 0.02
N VAL A 85 13.21 -4.30 -0.86
CA VAL A 85 12.04 -4.24 -1.73
C VAL A 85 12.08 -5.30 -2.84
N GLU A 86 13.25 -5.79 -3.27
CA GLU A 86 13.33 -6.89 -4.24
C GLU A 86 12.92 -8.22 -3.61
N ALA A 87 13.19 -8.42 -2.31
CA ALA A 87 12.63 -9.54 -1.56
C ALA A 87 11.10 -9.50 -1.51
N VAL A 88 10.50 -8.31 -1.38
CA VAL A 88 9.04 -8.13 -1.50
C VAL A 88 8.55 -8.47 -2.91
N GLY A 89 9.25 -8.02 -3.95
CA GLY A 89 8.96 -8.38 -5.34
C GLY A 89 8.97 -9.89 -5.58
N ARG A 90 9.95 -10.61 -5.00
CA ARG A 90 10.05 -12.07 -5.05
C ARG A 90 8.90 -12.74 -4.32
N TRP A 91 8.62 -12.31 -3.09
CA TRP A 91 7.50 -12.81 -2.31
C TRP A 91 6.17 -12.66 -3.04
N ILE A 92 5.94 -11.53 -3.73
CA ILE A 92 4.75 -11.31 -4.56
C ILE A 92 4.63 -12.38 -5.65
N VAL A 93 5.68 -12.59 -6.46
CA VAL A 93 5.59 -13.53 -7.60
C VAL A 93 5.53 -14.98 -7.14
N ASP A 94 6.09 -15.30 -5.97
CA ASP A 94 6.05 -16.65 -5.39
C ASP A 94 4.65 -17.07 -4.90
N HIS A 95 3.67 -16.16 -4.85
CA HIS A 95 2.27 -16.53 -4.60
C HIS A 95 1.67 -17.36 -5.74
N TYR A 96 2.18 -17.14 -6.96
CA TYR A 96 1.57 -17.70 -8.15
C TYR A 96 2.04 -19.14 -8.41
N PRO A 97 1.11 -20.05 -8.74
CA PRO A 97 1.47 -21.42 -9.07
C PRO A 97 2.40 -21.48 -10.29
N ARG A 98 3.22 -22.54 -10.34
CA ARG A 98 4.22 -22.70 -11.40
C ARG A 98 3.60 -23.22 -12.69
N HIS A 99 3.12 -22.31 -13.55
CA HIS A 99 2.67 -22.63 -14.91
C HIS A 99 2.93 -21.46 -15.86
N ASP A 100 2.71 -21.70 -17.16
CA ASP A 100 2.74 -20.65 -18.17
C ASP A 100 1.41 -19.90 -18.17
N TYR A 101 1.48 -18.58 -18.23
CA TYR A 101 0.34 -17.68 -18.24
C TYR A 101 0.12 -17.11 -19.64
N PRO A 102 -1.15 -16.97 -20.09
CA PRO A 102 -1.50 -16.41 -21.40
C PRO A 102 -1.41 -14.88 -21.44
N GLY A 103 -0.89 -14.25 -20.39
CA GLY A 103 -0.75 -12.79 -20.23
C GLY A 103 -0.51 -12.44 -18.77
N VAL A 104 -0.42 -11.15 -18.47
CA VAL A 104 -0.29 -10.61 -17.10
C VAL A 104 -0.85 -9.20 -17.02
N VAL A 105 -1.39 -8.85 -15.86
CA VAL A 105 -1.75 -7.48 -15.51
C VAL A 105 -0.74 -6.97 -14.49
N ILE A 106 -0.17 -5.78 -14.71
CA ILE A 106 0.68 -5.09 -13.74
C ILE A 106 0.01 -3.76 -13.44
N GLY A 107 -0.18 -3.38 -12.17
CA GLY A 107 -0.74 -2.06 -11.91
C GLY A 107 -1.35 -1.79 -10.55
N SER A 108 -2.14 -0.73 -10.52
CA SER A 108 -2.88 -0.25 -9.35
C SER A 108 -3.88 -1.30 -8.83
N PRO A 109 -4.15 -1.34 -7.52
CA PRO A 109 -5.16 -2.24 -6.97
C PRO A 109 -6.57 -1.86 -7.45
N HIS A 110 -7.23 -2.76 -8.18
CA HIS A 110 -8.61 -2.56 -8.65
C HIS A 110 -9.38 -3.88 -8.71
N GLY A 111 -10.35 -4.07 -7.81
CA GLY A 111 -11.05 -5.35 -7.64
C GLY A 111 -11.64 -5.93 -8.93
N ALA A 112 -12.35 -5.11 -9.72
CA ALA A 112 -12.95 -5.61 -10.97
C ALA A 112 -11.91 -6.04 -12.02
N ALA A 113 -10.77 -5.34 -12.10
CA ALA A 113 -9.73 -5.67 -13.06
C ALA A 113 -8.96 -6.93 -12.65
N VAL A 114 -8.70 -7.09 -11.34
CA VAL A 114 -8.09 -8.31 -10.78
C VAL A 114 -9.02 -9.51 -10.93
N HIS A 115 -10.33 -9.31 -10.73
CA HIS A 115 -11.33 -10.35 -10.97
C HIS A 115 -11.34 -10.79 -12.44
N LEU A 116 -11.35 -9.84 -13.38
CA LEU A 116 -11.26 -10.14 -14.81
C LEU A 116 -9.94 -10.83 -15.17
N ALA A 117 -8.81 -10.36 -14.66
CA ALA A 117 -7.51 -10.99 -14.84
C ALA A 117 -7.53 -12.48 -14.42
N THR A 118 -8.08 -12.74 -13.24
CA THR A 118 -8.24 -14.09 -12.71
C THR A 118 -9.14 -14.95 -13.60
N ALA A 119 -10.28 -14.41 -14.08
CA ALA A 119 -11.18 -15.12 -14.99
C ALA A 119 -10.54 -15.46 -16.34
N LEU A 120 -9.58 -14.64 -16.79
CA LEU A 120 -8.77 -14.87 -17.99
C LEU A 120 -7.57 -15.79 -17.73
N GLY A 121 -7.39 -16.27 -16.50
CA GLY A 121 -6.26 -17.12 -16.14
C GLY A 121 -4.92 -16.38 -16.12
N VAL A 122 -4.91 -15.04 -15.96
CA VAL A 122 -3.70 -14.22 -15.93
C VAL A 122 -3.41 -13.68 -14.51
N PRO A 123 -2.14 -13.60 -14.09
CA PRO A 123 -1.78 -13.08 -12.77
C PRO A 123 -1.86 -11.55 -12.75
N TRP A 124 -2.02 -11.01 -11.55
CA TRP A 124 -1.94 -9.57 -11.30
C TRP A 124 -0.74 -9.23 -10.41
N LEU A 125 0.16 -8.40 -10.89
CA LEU A 125 1.34 -7.94 -10.16
C LEU A 125 1.12 -6.49 -9.68
N PRO A 126 1.13 -6.21 -8.37
CA PRO A 126 0.94 -4.87 -7.86
C PRO A 126 2.05 -3.91 -8.29
N ALA A 127 1.69 -2.70 -8.69
CA ALA A 127 2.62 -1.59 -8.95
C ALA A 127 3.14 -0.91 -7.67
N ALA A 128 2.52 -1.22 -6.53
CA ALA A 128 2.86 -0.68 -5.23
C ALA A 128 2.40 -1.61 -4.11
N PHE A 129 3.05 -1.52 -2.96
CA PHE A 129 2.65 -2.19 -1.72
C PHE A 129 2.67 -1.20 -0.56
N GLU A 130 1.93 -1.50 0.50
CA GLU A 130 1.85 -0.64 1.68
C GLU A 130 2.71 -1.21 2.81
N ILE A 131 3.38 -0.32 3.53
CA ILE A 131 4.05 -0.59 4.80
C ILE A 131 3.34 0.23 5.88
N ALA A 132 2.94 -0.41 6.97
CA ALA A 132 2.52 0.28 8.19
C ALA A 132 3.73 0.43 9.10
N VAL A 133 4.00 1.66 9.55
CA VAL A 133 5.11 1.96 10.48
C VAL A 133 4.55 2.49 11.78
N GLN A 134 5.08 2.01 12.90
CA GLN A 134 4.69 2.47 14.23
C GLN A 134 4.85 3.97 14.38
N TRP A 135 3.82 4.62 14.94
CA TRP A 135 3.85 6.03 15.29
C TRP A 135 3.52 6.20 16.79
N PRO A 136 4.48 5.92 17.68
CA PRO A 136 4.25 6.02 19.11
C PRO A 136 3.97 7.47 19.51
N GLY A 137 2.87 7.68 20.24
CA GLY A 137 2.41 9.02 20.62
C GLY A 137 1.82 9.84 19.46
N GLY A 138 1.43 9.18 18.36
CA GLY A 138 0.70 9.79 17.27
C GLY A 138 -0.76 10.10 17.61
N ALA A 139 -1.37 10.91 16.76
CA ALA A 139 -2.77 11.30 16.86
C ALA A 139 -3.39 11.44 15.46
N VAL A 140 -4.67 11.05 15.35
CA VAL A 140 -5.40 11.07 14.07
C VAL A 140 -5.55 12.48 13.49
N ASP A 141 -5.50 13.50 14.34
CA ASP A 141 -5.71 14.90 14.01
C ASP A 141 -4.43 15.73 13.97
N GLU A 142 -3.25 15.10 13.91
CA GLU A 142 -1.95 15.79 13.81
C GLU A 142 -1.21 15.48 12.49
N PRO A 143 -1.76 15.84 11.31
CA PRO A 143 -1.17 15.50 10.00
C PRO A 143 0.25 16.07 9.81
N ALA A 144 0.55 17.27 10.31
CA ALA A 144 1.91 17.82 10.29
C ALA A 144 2.93 16.96 11.08
N ARG A 145 2.52 16.40 12.22
CA ARG A 145 3.40 15.51 13.01
C ARG A 145 3.51 14.13 12.37
N ALA A 146 2.47 13.65 11.70
CA ALA A 146 2.53 12.44 10.89
C ALA A 146 3.57 12.62 9.77
N LEU A 147 3.50 13.72 9.01
CA LEU A 147 4.50 14.08 7.99
C LEU A 147 5.91 14.10 8.60
N ALA A 148 6.12 14.85 9.68
CA ALA A 148 7.43 14.96 10.32
C ALA A 148 7.98 13.61 10.79
N HIS A 149 7.11 12.68 11.21
CA HIS A 149 7.49 11.31 11.54
C HIS A 149 7.91 10.52 10.31
N GLY A 150 7.12 10.56 9.23
CA GLY A 150 7.48 9.89 7.99
C GLY A 150 8.74 10.45 7.34
N SER A 151 8.99 11.75 7.41
CA SER A 151 10.23 12.36 6.91
C SER A 151 11.49 11.93 7.67
N ARG A 152 11.35 11.38 8.88
CA ARG A 152 12.47 10.73 9.60
C ARG A 152 12.67 9.26 9.20
N VAL A 153 11.62 8.60 8.71
CA VAL A 153 11.60 7.16 8.44
C VAL A 153 11.89 6.86 6.96
N ALA A 154 11.19 7.54 6.05
CA ALA A 154 11.24 7.28 4.61
C ALA A 154 12.66 7.36 4.00
N PRO A 155 13.55 8.29 4.43
CA PRO A 155 14.91 8.33 3.90
C PRO A 155 15.70 7.03 4.09
N GLY A 156 15.50 6.31 5.21
CA GLY A 156 16.16 5.03 5.45
C GLY A 156 15.74 3.96 4.43
N LEU A 157 14.43 3.84 4.18
CA LEU A 157 13.89 2.93 3.16
C LEU A 157 14.40 3.26 1.76
N LEU A 158 14.40 4.54 1.40
CA LEU A 158 14.82 5.02 0.07
C LEU A 158 16.33 4.85 -0.14
N ALA A 159 17.14 5.09 0.90
CA ALA A 159 18.59 4.89 0.84
C ALA A 159 18.97 3.40 0.72
N ALA A 160 18.24 2.50 1.37
CA ALA A 160 18.44 1.06 1.24
C ALA A 160 18.02 0.52 -0.14
N ASN A 161 17.13 1.23 -0.85
CA ASN A 161 16.55 0.80 -2.12
C ASN A 161 16.70 1.88 -3.22
N PRO A 162 17.93 2.29 -3.55
CA PRO A 162 18.18 3.46 -4.37
C PRO A 162 17.61 3.30 -5.78
N ALA A 163 16.81 4.28 -6.20
CA ALA A 163 16.12 4.33 -7.49
C ALA A 163 15.19 3.15 -7.81
N ALA A 164 14.95 2.23 -6.86
CA ALA A 164 14.05 1.10 -7.05
C ALA A 164 12.60 1.50 -6.77
N VAL A 165 12.38 2.41 -5.83
CA VAL A 165 11.05 2.79 -5.34
C VAL A 165 10.95 4.29 -5.05
N VAL A 166 9.71 4.79 -5.04
CA VAL A 166 9.34 6.07 -4.45
C VAL A 166 8.29 5.84 -3.36
N VAL A 167 8.20 6.75 -2.40
CA VAL A 167 7.32 6.60 -1.23
C VAL A 167 6.26 7.68 -1.20
N ARG A 168 5.01 7.25 -1.11
CA ARG A 168 3.87 8.09 -0.79
C ARG A 168 3.43 7.80 0.64
N GLN A 169 3.61 8.74 1.56
CA GLN A 169 2.99 8.67 2.87
C GLN A 169 1.54 9.15 2.79
N VAL A 170 0.62 8.38 3.35
CA VAL A 170 -0.81 8.73 3.40
C VAL A 170 -1.25 8.87 4.86
N HIS A 171 -1.82 10.03 5.19
CA HIS A 171 -2.50 10.29 6.46
C HIS A 171 -4.01 10.42 6.21
N ASP A 172 -4.74 9.33 6.40
CA ASP A 172 -6.17 9.26 6.07
C ASP A 172 -7.00 8.80 7.29
N PRO A 173 -7.40 9.73 8.18
CA PRO A 173 -8.24 9.38 9.33
C PRO A 173 -9.65 8.92 8.92
N ALA A 174 -10.14 9.30 7.74
CA ALA A 174 -11.46 8.89 7.25
C ALA A 174 -11.44 7.43 6.76
N GLY A 175 -10.45 7.07 5.94
CA GLY A 175 -10.29 5.71 5.41
C GLY A 175 -9.66 4.72 6.39
N ARG A 176 -8.73 5.16 7.25
CA ARG A 176 -7.99 4.27 8.18
C ARG A 176 -8.46 4.33 9.63
N GLY A 177 -9.32 5.29 9.97
CA GLY A 177 -9.84 5.44 11.32
C GLY A 177 -8.75 5.64 12.36
N VAL A 178 -8.88 4.96 13.51
CA VAL A 178 -7.94 5.07 14.64
C VAL A 178 -6.51 4.65 14.27
N LEU A 179 -6.31 3.85 13.22
CA LEU A 179 -4.97 3.43 12.78
C LEU A 179 -4.13 4.62 12.28
N ALA A 180 -4.76 5.67 11.76
CA ALA A 180 -4.06 6.89 11.33
C ALA A 180 -3.35 7.61 12.49
N GLY A 181 -3.73 7.35 13.74
CA GLY A 181 -3.05 7.88 14.93
C GLY A 181 -2.08 6.90 15.59
N ALA A 182 -2.09 5.63 15.20
CA ALA A 182 -1.22 4.59 15.77
C ALA A 182 -0.03 4.23 14.87
N THR A 183 -0.20 4.46 13.56
CA THR A 183 0.77 4.10 12.52
C THR A 183 0.76 5.16 11.43
N ILE A 184 1.89 5.37 10.77
CA ILE A 184 1.93 6.03 9.46
C ILE A 184 1.85 4.97 8.36
N THR A 185 1.24 5.32 7.23
CA THR A 185 1.15 4.43 6.05
C THR A 185 2.10 4.91 4.98
N LEU A 186 3.00 4.05 4.55
CA LEU A 186 3.90 4.29 3.42
C LEU A 186 3.46 3.40 2.26
N VAL A 187 2.91 4.02 1.21
CA VAL A 187 2.66 3.36 -0.07
C VAL A 187 3.95 3.41 -0.87
N VAL A 188 4.62 2.27 -0.95
CA VAL A 188 5.88 2.08 -1.66
C VAL A 188 5.57 1.69 -3.09
N ARG A 189 5.86 2.60 -4.02
CA ARG A 189 5.59 2.40 -5.45
C ARG A 189 6.89 2.05 -6.16
N TRP A 190 6.86 1.05 -7.03
CA TRP A 190 8.02 0.73 -7.84
C TRP A 190 8.34 1.93 -8.74
N ALA A 191 9.59 2.37 -8.76
CA ALA A 191 10.10 3.40 -9.67
C ALA A 191 10.74 2.77 -10.91
N ARG A 192 10.96 1.46 -10.90
CA ARG A 192 11.47 0.67 -12.02
C ARG A 192 10.88 -0.74 -11.96
N LEU A 193 10.90 -1.48 -13.06
CA LEU A 193 10.42 -2.86 -13.07
C LEU A 193 11.33 -3.75 -12.20
N PRO A 194 10.81 -4.35 -11.11
CA PRO A 194 11.61 -5.19 -10.20
C PRO A 194 12.23 -6.40 -10.91
N ASP A 195 13.38 -6.87 -10.42
CA ASP A 195 14.08 -8.01 -11.03
C ASP A 195 13.28 -9.30 -10.89
N ALA A 196 12.58 -9.47 -9.76
CA ALA A 196 11.64 -10.57 -9.56
C ALA A 196 10.52 -10.57 -10.61
N TYR A 197 10.01 -9.38 -10.98
CA TYR A 197 8.98 -9.26 -12.01
C TYR A 197 9.58 -9.58 -13.38
N ARG A 198 10.77 -9.07 -13.71
CA ARG A 198 11.46 -9.41 -14.98
C ARG A 198 11.65 -10.91 -15.14
N ALA A 199 12.10 -11.60 -14.09
CA ALA A 199 12.26 -13.05 -14.08
C ALA A 199 10.92 -13.75 -14.28
N PHE A 200 9.88 -13.35 -13.53
CA PHE A 200 8.53 -13.90 -13.68
C PHE A 200 8.00 -13.72 -15.11
N LEU A 201 8.11 -12.52 -15.68
CA LEU A 201 7.65 -12.23 -17.05
C LEU A 201 8.41 -13.03 -18.10
N ARG A 202 9.71 -13.24 -17.92
CA ARG A 202 10.53 -14.04 -18.83
C ARG A 202 10.18 -15.53 -18.73
N ASP A 203 10.03 -16.03 -17.51
CA ASP A 203 10.01 -17.47 -17.21
C ASP A 203 8.58 -18.04 -17.17
N ARG A 204 7.55 -17.19 -17.08
CA ARG A 204 6.15 -17.61 -16.88
C ARG A 204 5.18 -17.12 -17.95
N LEU A 205 5.59 -16.23 -18.85
CA LEU A 205 4.71 -15.79 -19.94
C LEU A 205 4.99 -16.57 -21.22
N ALA A 206 3.93 -17.18 -21.76
CA ALA A 206 4.04 -17.80 -23.07
C ALA A 206 4.50 -16.76 -24.12
N PRO A 207 5.23 -17.17 -25.17
CA PRO A 207 5.70 -16.25 -26.20
C PRO A 207 4.54 -15.45 -26.83
N GLY A 208 4.74 -14.15 -27.04
CA GLY A 208 3.75 -13.28 -27.70
C GLY A 208 2.53 -12.87 -26.86
N THR A 209 2.44 -13.29 -25.60
CA THR A 209 1.32 -12.93 -24.73
C THR A 209 1.33 -11.45 -24.32
N PRO A 210 0.16 -10.82 -24.14
CA PRO A 210 0.05 -9.43 -23.76
C PRO A 210 0.49 -9.16 -22.32
N VAL A 211 1.10 -7.99 -22.11
CA VAL A 211 1.30 -7.36 -20.79
C VAL A 211 0.41 -6.13 -20.69
N LEU A 212 -0.51 -6.14 -19.72
CA LEU A 212 -1.46 -5.06 -19.49
C LEU A 212 -1.01 -4.19 -18.32
N LEU A 213 -0.83 -2.89 -18.56
CA LEU A 213 -0.56 -1.92 -17.51
C LEU A 213 -1.87 -1.26 -17.06
N LEU A 214 -2.27 -1.47 -15.80
CA LEU A 214 -3.50 -0.94 -15.22
C LEU A 214 -3.22 0.29 -14.36
N ARG A 215 -3.70 1.46 -14.78
CA ARG A 215 -3.44 2.73 -14.10
C ARG A 215 -4.68 3.28 -13.39
N ASP A 216 -4.55 3.59 -12.11
CA ASP A 216 -5.46 4.49 -11.42
C ASP A 216 -5.15 5.94 -11.80
N ALA A 217 -6.09 6.59 -12.48
CA ALA A 217 -5.94 7.95 -12.97
C ALA A 217 -6.48 9.02 -12.01
N ARG A 218 -6.90 8.64 -10.80
CA ARG A 218 -7.37 9.60 -9.79
C ARG A 218 -6.23 10.50 -9.32
N THR A 219 -6.51 11.79 -9.24
CA THR A 219 -5.60 12.81 -8.73
C THR A 219 -5.97 13.23 -7.33
N TRP A 220 -5.00 13.78 -6.60
CA TRP A 220 -5.16 14.27 -5.25
C TRP A 220 -4.13 15.35 -4.91
N PRO A 221 -4.41 16.26 -3.96
CA PRO A 221 -3.41 17.20 -3.48
C PRO A 221 -2.27 16.51 -2.72
N VAL A 222 -1.06 16.86 -3.11
CA VAL A 222 0.17 16.19 -2.71
C VAL A 222 1.20 17.22 -2.28
N LEU A 223 1.85 16.95 -1.15
CA LEU A 223 3.07 17.63 -0.76
C LEU A 223 4.28 16.80 -1.18
N ASP A 224 5.24 17.42 -1.84
CA ASP A 224 6.58 16.86 -2.05
C ASP A 224 7.45 17.15 -0.82
N ALA A 225 7.86 16.08 -0.12
CA ALA A 225 8.74 16.18 1.04
C ALA A 225 10.22 16.02 0.66
N GLY A 226 10.51 15.81 -0.63
CA GLY A 226 11.85 15.67 -1.18
C GLY A 226 12.39 14.24 -1.16
N GLY A 227 13.44 14.01 -1.96
CA GLY A 227 14.20 12.74 -1.94
C GLY A 227 13.42 11.50 -2.36
N GLY A 228 12.29 11.64 -3.06
CA GLY A 228 11.41 10.52 -3.42
C GLY A 228 10.33 10.20 -2.36
N HIS A 229 10.24 11.00 -1.29
CA HIS A 229 9.16 10.96 -0.31
C HIS A 229 8.14 12.05 -0.61
N THR A 230 6.88 11.65 -0.69
CA THR A 230 5.74 12.55 -0.90
C THR A 230 4.67 12.26 0.15
N PHE A 231 3.82 13.24 0.45
CA PHE A 231 2.82 13.18 1.50
C PHE A 231 1.44 13.55 0.97
N GLN A 232 0.42 12.88 1.49
CA GLN A 232 -0.97 13.04 1.09
C GLN A 232 -1.87 12.93 2.32
N ILE A 233 -2.82 13.84 2.45
CA ILE A 233 -3.86 13.78 3.49
C ILE A 233 -5.14 13.26 2.85
N GLY A 234 -5.74 12.24 3.45
CA GLY A 234 -6.89 11.54 2.89
C GLY A 234 -6.54 10.73 1.65
N SER A 235 -7.56 10.15 1.04
CA SER A 235 -7.46 9.36 -0.18
C SER A 235 -8.74 9.47 -1.01
N PRO A 236 -8.69 9.27 -2.33
CA PRO A 236 -9.90 9.17 -3.16
C PRO A 236 -10.84 8.03 -2.73
N GLY A 237 -10.32 7.04 -2.01
CA GLY A 237 -11.12 5.93 -1.47
C GLY A 237 -11.79 6.22 -0.12
N SER A 238 -11.46 7.34 0.53
CA SER A 238 -11.91 7.68 1.89
C SER A 238 -13.40 8.04 1.99
N GLY A 239 -14.02 8.37 0.85
CA GLY A 239 -15.40 8.87 0.81
C GLY A 239 -15.55 10.37 1.09
N LEU A 240 -14.44 11.08 1.32
CA LEU A 240 -14.38 12.54 1.40
C LEU A 240 -13.61 13.12 0.22
N ASP A 241 -13.84 14.39 -0.06
CA ASP A 241 -13.06 15.19 -1.00
C ASP A 241 -11.88 15.85 -0.30
N ALA A 242 -10.83 16.15 -1.05
CA ALA A 242 -9.66 16.85 -0.49
C ALA A 242 -10.04 18.20 0.16
N GLY A 243 -11.01 18.93 -0.42
CA GLY A 243 -11.50 20.19 0.12
C GLY A 243 -12.37 20.07 1.38
N GLU A 244 -12.79 18.85 1.76
CA GLU A 244 -13.57 18.60 2.98
C GLU A 244 -12.68 18.30 4.20
N LEU A 245 -11.39 18.00 3.99
CA LEU A 245 -10.41 17.65 5.03
C LEU A 245 -9.86 18.89 5.76
N ARG A 246 -10.78 19.70 6.30
CA ARG A 246 -10.52 21.00 6.95
C ARG A 246 -11.29 21.14 8.25
N CYS A 247 -10.72 21.85 9.24
CA CYS A 247 -11.29 21.95 10.59
C CYS A 247 -12.70 22.54 10.64
N ASP A 248 -13.05 23.39 9.68
CA ASP A 248 -14.34 24.09 9.57
C ASP A 248 -15.38 23.28 8.77
N SER A 249 -15.10 22.01 8.44
CA SER A 249 -16.05 21.08 7.84
C SER A 249 -16.76 20.26 8.92
N ASP A 250 -18.07 20.47 9.09
CA ASP A 250 -18.90 19.69 10.04
C ASP A 250 -18.85 18.18 9.77
N LEU A 251 -18.75 17.78 8.49
CA LEU A 251 -18.64 16.39 8.11
C LEU A 251 -17.31 15.81 8.61
N PHE A 252 -16.22 16.54 8.41
CA PHE A 252 -14.90 16.10 8.81
C PHE A 252 -14.70 16.10 10.32
N ASP A 253 -15.24 17.10 11.03
CA ASP A 253 -15.26 17.12 12.50
C ASP A 253 -15.96 15.86 13.07
N ARG A 254 -17.11 15.47 12.50
CA ARG A 254 -17.78 14.21 12.88
C ARG A 254 -16.91 12.97 12.62
N VAL A 255 -16.23 12.93 11.48
CA VAL A 255 -15.32 11.82 11.12
C VAL A 255 -14.16 11.75 12.12
N LEU A 256 -13.49 12.87 12.41
CA LEU A 256 -12.38 12.93 13.38
C LEU A 256 -12.83 12.49 14.77
N ARG A 257 -13.97 12.99 15.27
CA ARG A 257 -14.52 12.58 16.57
C ARG A 257 -14.83 11.08 16.64
N ALA A 258 -15.37 10.52 15.56
CA ALA A 258 -15.67 9.08 15.49
C ALA A 258 -14.39 8.21 15.62
N VAL A 259 -13.25 8.73 15.18
CA VAL A 259 -11.97 7.98 15.19
C VAL A 259 -11.07 8.38 16.36
N GLY A 260 -11.42 9.43 17.09
CA GLY A 260 -10.77 9.82 18.34
C GLY A 260 -10.03 11.14 18.38
N GLY A 261 -10.10 11.91 17.31
CA GLY A 261 -9.60 13.28 17.28
C GLY A 261 -10.64 14.25 17.81
N ASP A 262 -10.21 15.46 18.12
CA ASP A 262 -11.09 16.58 18.43
C ASP A 262 -10.91 17.75 17.44
N GLY A 263 -10.02 17.58 16.45
CA GLY A 263 -9.77 18.56 15.39
C GLY A 263 -9.00 19.79 15.84
N THR A 264 -8.75 19.96 17.15
CA THR A 264 -8.09 21.16 17.70
C THR A 264 -6.64 21.30 17.27
N ARG A 265 -6.01 20.18 16.89
CA ARG A 265 -4.61 20.10 16.45
C ARG A 265 -4.45 19.88 14.96
N TRP A 266 -5.54 19.98 14.21
CA TRP A 266 -5.52 19.77 12.78
C TRP A 266 -4.84 20.95 12.09
N ASP A 267 -3.57 20.74 11.76
CA ASP A 267 -2.73 21.63 10.97
C ASP A 267 -2.24 20.88 9.74
N ALA A 268 -2.98 21.02 8.63
CA ALA A 268 -2.72 20.32 7.38
C ALA A 268 -1.62 21.03 6.58
N PRO A 269 -0.48 20.37 6.29
CA PRO A 269 0.55 20.96 5.44
C PRO A 269 0.02 21.31 4.04
N THR A 270 0.43 22.47 3.52
CA THR A 270 0.04 22.93 2.20
C THR A 270 0.61 22.01 1.11
N PRO A 271 -0.21 21.48 0.18
CA PRO A 271 0.28 20.67 -0.93
C PRO A 271 1.14 21.50 -1.89
N SER A 272 2.19 20.91 -2.44
CA SER A 272 3.01 21.52 -3.50
C SER A 272 2.47 21.24 -4.90
N CYS A 273 1.67 20.18 -5.06
CA CYS A 273 1.02 19.81 -6.31
C CYS A 273 -0.47 19.52 -6.04
N PRO A 274 -1.42 20.31 -6.55
CA PRO A 274 -2.84 20.12 -6.29
C PRO A 274 -3.42 18.88 -6.98
N ASP A 275 -2.85 18.47 -8.12
CA ASP A 275 -3.41 17.44 -9.00
C ASP A 275 -2.38 16.35 -9.37
N ALA A 276 -1.61 15.86 -8.39
CA ALA A 276 -0.73 14.72 -8.61
C ALA A 276 -1.52 13.41 -8.61
N TYR A 277 -0.99 12.35 -9.20
CA TYR A 277 -1.58 11.01 -9.02
C TYR A 277 -1.65 10.64 -7.54
N ALA A 278 -2.82 10.14 -7.14
CA ALA A 278 -3.13 9.72 -5.78
C ALA A 278 -2.31 8.49 -5.35
N GLU A 279 -2.58 7.98 -4.15
CA GLU A 279 -1.78 6.95 -3.50
C GLU A 279 -1.63 5.65 -4.30
N HIS A 280 -2.67 5.27 -5.05
CA HIS A 280 -2.66 4.08 -5.89
C HIS A 280 -2.20 4.34 -7.33
N GLY A 281 -1.81 5.56 -7.68
CA GLY A 281 -1.26 5.89 -8.98
C GLY A 281 0.09 5.23 -9.25
N ILE A 282 0.40 5.00 -10.53
CA ILE A 282 1.66 4.39 -10.96
C ILE A 282 2.77 5.45 -11.05
N ASP A 283 3.97 5.09 -10.61
CA ASP A 283 5.15 5.92 -10.85
C ASP A 283 5.55 5.88 -12.34
N PRO A 284 5.77 7.03 -13.01
CA PRO A 284 6.18 7.08 -14.42
C PRO A 284 7.46 6.30 -14.74
N GLY A 285 8.37 6.14 -13.77
CA GLY A 285 9.59 5.35 -13.92
C GLY A 285 9.31 3.86 -14.10
N LEU A 286 8.32 3.29 -13.38
CA LEU A 286 7.90 1.89 -13.58
C LEU A 286 7.36 1.70 -14.99
N GLU A 287 6.49 2.63 -15.43
CA GLU A 287 5.88 2.57 -16.75
C GLU A 287 6.94 2.61 -17.87
N THR A 288 7.92 3.51 -17.74
CA THR A 288 9.05 3.62 -18.66
C THR A 288 9.89 2.34 -18.64
N SER A 289 10.29 1.90 -17.46
CA SER A 289 11.12 0.70 -17.30
C SER A 289 10.44 -0.57 -17.81
N LEU A 290 9.10 -0.67 -17.72
CA LEU A 290 8.34 -1.79 -18.26
C LEU A 290 8.33 -1.77 -19.78
N ARG A 291 8.10 -0.60 -20.38
CA ARG A 291 8.12 -0.43 -21.84
C ARG A 291 9.48 -0.78 -22.44
N ASP A 292 10.56 -0.29 -21.84
CA ASP A 292 11.92 -0.55 -22.30
C ASP A 292 12.24 -2.06 -22.25
N TRP A 293 11.83 -2.73 -21.18
CA TRP A 293 11.99 -4.17 -21.05
C TRP A 293 11.19 -4.95 -22.11
N LEU A 294 9.92 -4.58 -22.35
CA LEU A 294 9.08 -5.23 -23.35
C LEU A 294 9.58 -5.00 -24.78
N ALA A 295 10.10 -3.81 -25.08
CA ALA A 295 10.71 -3.50 -26.36
C ALA A 295 11.95 -4.36 -26.62
N GLY A 296 12.84 -4.50 -25.62
CA GLY A 296 13.99 -5.39 -25.70
C GLY A 296 13.62 -6.88 -25.83
N ALA A 297 12.45 -7.28 -25.33
CA ALA A 297 11.93 -8.65 -25.41
C ALA A 297 11.06 -8.92 -26.65
N GLY A 298 10.80 -7.92 -27.51
CA GLY A 298 9.93 -8.05 -28.68
C GLY A 298 8.46 -8.34 -28.36
N ARG A 299 7.94 -7.88 -27.20
CA ARG A 299 6.56 -8.14 -26.74
C ARG A 299 5.67 -6.90 -26.81
N PRO A 300 4.37 -7.04 -27.18
CA PRO A 300 3.44 -5.91 -27.21
C PRO A 300 3.02 -5.47 -25.79
N CYS A 301 3.01 -4.17 -25.54
CA CYS A 301 2.48 -3.54 -24.32
C CYS A 301 1.16 -2.84 -24.62
N THR A 302 0.11 -3.08 -23.84
CA THR A 302 -1.16 -2.33 -23.96
C THR A 302 -1.53 -1.71 -22.61
N GLY A 303 -1.79 -0.41 -22.60
CA GLY A 303 -2.16 0.32 -21.39
C GLY A 303 -3.68 0.43 -21.24
N CYS A 304 -4.20 0.22 -20.03
CA CYS A 304 -5.59 0.47 -19.67
C CYS A 304 -5.63 1.50 -18.51
N CYS A 305 -6.55 2.46 -18.58
CA CYS A 305 -6.76 3.47 -17.56
C CYS A 305 -8.11 3.24 -16.88
N SER A 306 -8.13 3.22 -15.56
CA SER A 306 -9.36 3.34 -14.79
C SER A 306 -9.58 4.83 -14.45
N PRO A 307 -10.59 5.50 -15.05
CA PRO A 307 -10.95 6.84 -14.61
C PRO A 307 -11.58 6.79 -13.21
N GLY A 308 -11.50 7.89 -12.47
CA GLY A 308 -12.35 8.08 -11.29
C GLY A 308 -13.83 8.23 -11.69
N PRO A 309 -14.78 8.06 -10.76
CA PRO A 309 -16.16 8.43 -11.00
C PRO A 309 -16.22 9.91 -11.42
N ARG A 310 -16.88 10.19 -12.55
CA ARG A 310 -17.22 11.58 -12.92
C ARG A 310 -18.22 12.07 -11.89
N ARG A 311 -17.89 13.16 -11.20
CA ARG A 311 -18.85 13.90 -10.37
C ARG A 311 -19.84 14.64 -11.24
#